data_AF-A0A200IZF1-F1
#
_entry.id   AF-A0A200IZF1-F1
#
_cell.length_a   1.000
_cell.length_b   1.000
_cell.length_c   1.000
_cell.angle_alpha   90.00
_cell.angle_beta   90.00
_cell.angle_gamma   90.00
#
_symmetry.space_group_name_H-M   'P 1'
#
loop_
_entity.id
_entity.type
_entity.pdbx_description
1 polymer ?
#
loop_
_entity_poly.entity_id
_entity_poly.type
_entity_poly.pdbx_seq_one_letter_code
_entity_poly.pdbx_strand_id
1 'polypeptide(L)'
;MKDKKKYLVGGIFFSIFLFWIVVFVMWSNYVSPKTTATRLVTAVTNDDFVTAKKIIPKYVDGSTISEESYMLMFKQMSKTKDISFLLNTSNFETRKTNNYLAQTVFLPKKRYINLETGSDYEKISVFQDSKELQLNSTTLGPLIPYEYTFEFEVDHPTLGKILKKEKVSLETDRDVVLTDRMTFLSDQSFQKKLVTVVSDFYLSYNVCIRKGLDFNSLSSASENLRSELNEMMSTIQPYIVSYSQSFQTVVMDSKSLKIDENQQTVYFDMYIDRKISIELKKEWSDSNTSIQDDSKNAIVALTYDNYNKEWLVSKLDFETYEQKPTDWAEAQQFKLEKRDEATWGNVQKDSVI
;
A
#
# COMPACT_ATOMS: atom_id res chain seq x y z
N MET A 1 25.09 -69.43 -54.87
CA MET A 1 25.60 -68.05 -54.65
C MET A 1 24.53 -66.95 -54.73
N LYS A 2 23.38 -67.18 -55.41
CA LYS A 2 22.29 -66.17 -55.54
C LYS A 2 21.49 -65.95 -54.24
N ASP A 3 21.28 -66.97 -53.41
CA ASP A 3 20.45 -66.81 -52.20
C ASP A 3 21.16 -66.06 -51.07
N LYS A 4 22.48 -66.25 -50.88
CA LYS A 4 23.28 -65.47 -49.92
C LYS A 4 23.23 -63.96 -50.20
N LYS A 5 23.17 -63.54 -51.47
CA LYS A 5 23.01 -62.12 -51.85
C LYS A 5 21.62 -61.57 -51.50
N LYS A 6 20.55 -62.37 -51.61
CA LYS A 6 19.20 -61.96 -51.22
C LYS A 6 19.06 -61.78 -49.70
N TYR A 7 19.67 -62.66 -48.90
CA TYR A 7 19.71 -62.51 -47.44
C TYR A 7 20.57 -61.33 -46.98
N LEU A 8 21.69 -61.06 -47.66
CA LEU A 8 22.53 -59.89 -47.37
C LEU A 8 21.79 -58.57 -47.68
N VAL A 9 21.14 -58.49 -48.85
CA VAL A 9 20.35 -57.33 -49.26
C VAL A 9 19.14 -57.15 -48.34
N GLY A 10 18.42 -58.22 -48.00
CA GLY A 10 17.31 -58.18 -47.04
C GLY A 10 17.74 -57.77 -45.63
N GLY A 11 18.90 -58.23 -45.16
CA GLY A 11 19.49 -57.83 -43.89
C GLY A 11 19.89 -56.35 -43.85
N ILE A 12 20.39 -55.80 -44.95
CA ILE A 12 20.69 -54.36 -45.08
C ILE A 12 19.40 -53.53 -45.10
N PHE A 13 18.36 -53.97 -45.81
CA PHE A 13 17.05 -53.28 -45.76
C PHE A 13 16.43 -53.32 -44.36
N PHE A 14 16.54 -54.45 -43.67
CA PHE A 14 16.06 -54.58 -42.29
C PHE A 14 16.85 -53.70 -41.32
N SER A 15 18.19 -53.61 -41.45
CA SER A 15 19.00 -52.74 -40.58
C SER A 15 18.74 -51.26 -40.83
N ILE A 16 18.56 -50.84 -42.09
CA ILE A 16 18.17 -49.47 -42.44
C ILE A 16 16.78 -49.16 -41.88
N PHE A 17 15.82 -50.07 -42.02
CA PHE A 17 14.48 -49.92 -41.48
C PHE A 17 14.49 -49.79 -39.94
N LEU A 18 15.26 -50.63 -39.26
CA LEU A 18 15.38 -50.61 -37.80
C LEU A 18 16.08 -49.32 -37.32
N PHE A 19 17.09 -48.83 -38.07
CA PHE A 19 17.71 -47.52 -37.83
C PHE A 19 16.67 -46.38 -37.93
N TRP A 20 15.84 -46.37 -38.97
CA TRP A 20 14.78 -45.37 -39.11
C TRP A 20 13.73 -45.43 -38.00
N ILE A 21 13.37 -46.64 -37.52
CA ILE A 21 12.48 -46.79 -36.35
C ILE A 21 13.11 -46.18 -35.10
N VAL A 22 14.39 -46.48 -34.83
CA VAL A 22 15.10 -45.93 -33.65
C VAL A 22 15.18 -44.41 -33.72
N VAL A 23 15.54 -43.86 -34.89
CA VAL A 23 15.55 -42.41 -35.13
C VAL A 23 14.16 -41.81 -34.94
N PHE A 24 13.10 -42.46 -35.42
CA PHE A 24 11.71 -42.01 -35.26
C PHE A 24 11.26 -42.03 -33.80
N VAL A 25 11.59 -43.08 -33.03
CA VAL A 25 11.25 -43.18 -31.60
C VAL A 25 12.01 -42.14 -30.78
N MET A 26 13.31 -41.97 -31.03
CA MET A 26 14.11 -40.92 -30.40
C MET A 26 13.56 -39.53 -30.72
N TRP A 27 13.22 -39.27 -31.98
CA TRP A 27 12.62 -38.01 -32.41
C TRP A 27 11.25 -37.77 -31.75
N SER A 28 10.38 -38.78 -31.74
CA SER A 28 9.05 -38.71 -31.12
C SER A 28 9.12 -38.40 -29.62
N ASN A 29 10.06 -39.02 -28.90
CA ASN A 29 10.31 -38.75 -27.49
C ASN A 29 10.92 -37.36 -27.26
N TYR A 30 11.79 -36.92 -28.17
CA TYR A 30 12.41 -35.60 -28.14
C TYR A 30 11.39 -34.48 -28.32
N VAL A 31 10.39 -34.68 -29.19
CA VAL A 31 9.29 -33.73 -29.41
C VAL A 31 8.08 -33.96 -28.50
N SER A 32 8.17 -34.83 -27.49
CA SER A 32 7.06 -35.02 -26.55
C SER A 32 6.77 -33.72 -25.76
N PRO A 33 5.52 -33.48 -25.33
CA PRO A 33 5.18 -32.30 -24.53
C PRO A 33 6.05 -32.18 -23.27
N LYS A 34 6.24 -33.29 -22.54
CA LYS A 34 7.06 -33.31 -21.32
C LYS A 34 8.52 -32.93 -21.59
N THR A 35 9.17 -33.54 -22.59
CA THR A 35 10.56 -33.19 -22.96
C THR A 35 10.67 -31.75 -23.45
N THR A 36 9.64 -31.25 -24.14
CA THR A 36 9.57 -29.85 -24.60
C THR A 36 9.46 -28.88 -23.42
N ALA A 37 8.61 -29.18 -22.44
CA ALA A 37 8.46 -28.39 -21.21
C ALA A 37 9.77 -28.35 -20.40
N THR A 38 10.47 -29.49 -20.27
CA THR A 38 11.79 -29.53 -19.63
C THR A 38 12.82 -28.67 -20.37
N ARG A 39 12.83 -28.73 -21.71
CA ARG A 39 13.71 -27.88 -22.52
C ARG A 39 13.42 -26.39 -22.34
N LEU A 40 12.17 -26.00 -22.16
CA LEU A 40 11.81 -24.62 -21.86
C LEU A 40 12.44 -24.17 -20.54
N VAL A 41 12.27 -24.95 -19.47
CA VAL A 41 12.85 -24.62 -18.16
C VAL A 41 14.37 -24.56 -18.23
N THR A 42 15.02 -25.51 -18.93
CA THR A 42 16.48 -25.46 -19.16
C THR A 42 16.90 -24.21 -19.93
N ALA A 43 16.19 -23.86 -21.02
CA ALA A 43 16.50 -22.69 -21.81
C ALA A 43 16.38 -21.41 -20.98
N VAL A 44 15.30 -21.26 -20.20
CA VAL A 44 15.09 -20.10 -19.34
C VAL A 44 16.07 -20.04 -18.17
N THR A 45 16.47 -21.18 -17.60
CA THR A 45 17.50 -21.21 -16.54
C THR A 45 18.89 -20.81 -17.08
N ASN A 46 19.14 -21.03 -18.37
CA ASN A 46 20.40 -20.71 -19.05
C ASN A 46 20.34 -19.41 -19.86
N ASP A 47 19.32 -18.56 -19.63
CA ASP A 47 19.08 -17.30 -20.36
C ASP A 47 18.98 -17.43 -21.90
N ASP A 48 18.69 -18.63 -22.42
CA ASP A 48 18.42 -18.88 -23.84
C ASP A 48 16.97 -18.52 -24.19
N PHE A 49 16.67 -17.22 -24.16
CA PHE A 49 15.34 -16.71 -24.45
C PHE A 49 14.91 -16.91 -25.90
N VAL A 50 15.85 -17.11 -26.84
CA VAL A 50 15.53 -17.40 -28.24
C VAL A 50 14.90 -18.78 -28.36
N THR A 51 15.50 -19.80 -27.71
CA THR A 51 14.91 -21.15 -27.68
C THR A 51 13.61 -21.17 -26.88
N ALA A 52 13.55 -20.45 -25.76
CA ALA A 52 12.34 -20.38 -24.94
C ALA A 52 11.14 -19.80 -25.72
N LYS A 53 11.34 -18.70 -26.45
CA LYS A 53 10.31 -18.09 -27.32
C LYS A 53 9.91 -18.98 -28.49
N LYS A 54 10.76 -19.88 -28.97
CA LYS A 54 10.36 -20.85 -30.01
C LYS A 54 9.38 -21.91 -29.46
N ILE A 55 9.51 -22.26 -28.18
CA ILE A 55 8.64 -23.25 -27.52
C ILE A 55 7.27 -22.63 -27.20
N ILE A 56 7.23 -21.35 -26.83
CA ILE A 56 6.00 -20.58 -26.62
C ILE A 56 6.00 -19.41 -27.61
N PRO A 57 5.57 -19.61 -28.88
CA PRO A 57 5.78 -18.60 -29.92
C PRO A 57 4.72 -17.49 -29.95
N LYS A 58 3.49 -17.79 -29.56
CA LYS A 58 2.34 -16.89 -29.66
C LYS A 58 1.18 -17.38 -28.81
N TYR A 59 0.18 -16.52 -28.60
CA TYR A 59 -1.07 -16.92 -27.95
C TYR A 59 -1.91 -17.85 -28.85
N VAL A 60 -2.87 -18.55 -28.25
CA VAL A 60 -3.82 -19.46 -28.93
C VAL A 60 -4.56 -18.76 -30.08
N ASP A 61 -4.97 -17.51 -29.87
CA ASP A 61 -5.66 -16.67 -30.86
C ASP A 61 -4.77 -16.19 -32.01
N GLY A 62 -3.48 -16.50 -31.95
CA GLY A 62 -2.49 -16.16 -32.96
C GLY A 62 -1.80 -14.82 -32.74
N SER A 63 -2.16 -14.04 -31.73
CA SER A 63 -1.50 -12.75 -31.47
C SER A 63 -0.09 -12.95 -30.92
N THR A 64 0.78 -11.96 -31.16
CA THR A 64 2.14 -11.95 -30.62
C THR A 64 2.12 -11.78 -29.10
N ILE A 65 3.12 -12.36 -28.44
CA ILE A 65 3.40 -12.17 -27.01
C ILE A 65 4.42 -11.05 -26.89
N SER A 66 4.18 -10.09 -26.00
CA SER A 66 5.09 -8.96 -25.78
C SER A 66 6.38 -9.44 -25.10
N GLU A 67 7.46 -8.68 -25.29
CA GLU A 67 8.73 -8.96 -24.61
C GLU A 67 8.57 -8.96 -23.09
N GLU A 68 7.76 -8.02 -22.57
CA GLU A 68 7.46 -7.91 -21.16
C GLU A 68 6.81 -9.18 -20.61
N SER A 69 5.77 -9.71 -21.26
CA SER A 69 5.08 -10.93 -20.79
C SER A 69 5.98 -12.16 -20.80
N TYR A 70 6.88 -12.29 -21.79
CA TYR A 70 7.92 -13.32 -21.77
C TYR A 70 8.83 -13.16 -20.57
N MET A 71 9.38 -11.96 -20.37
CA MET A 71 10.31 -11.67 -19.28
C MET A 71 9.69 -11.92 -17.91
N LEU A 72 8.45 -11.48 -17.70
CA LEU A 72 7.71 -11.71 -16.46
C LEU A 72 7.58 -13.20 -16.16
N MET A 73 7.15 -14.01 -17.14
CA MET A 73 6.99 -15.46 -16.93
C MET A 73 8.33 -16.16 -16.76
N PHE A 74 9.31 -15.89 -17.63
CA PHE A 74 10.62 -16.54 -17.60
C PHE A 74 11.34 -16.28 -16.28
N LYS A 75 11.24 -15.05 -15.75
CA LYS A 75 11.83 -14.68 -14.47
C LYS A 75 11.24 -15.44 -13.28
N GLN A 76 9.94 -15.74 -13.32
CA GLN A 76 9.30 -16.53 -12.26
C GLN A 76 9.57 -18.04 -12.45
N MET A 77 9.59 -18.51 -13.69
CA MET A 77 9.89 -19.90 -14.03
C MET A 77 11.34 -20.30 -13.73
N SER A 78 12.32 -19.40 -13.89
CA SER A 78 13.71 -19.67 -13.52
C SER A 78 13.87 -19.93 -12.00
N LYS A 79 12.99 -19.33 -11.17
CA LYS A 79 12.96 -19.51 -9.72
C LYS A 79 12.34 -20.84 -9.31
N THR A 80 11.16 -21.20 -9.83
CA THR A 80 10.44 -22.41 -9.39
C THR A 80 10.80 -23.68 -10.17
N LYS A 81 11.21 -23.54 -11.44
CA LYS A 81 11.50 -24.63 -12.39
C LYS A 81 10.34 -25.61 -12.59
N ASP A 82 9.11 -25.18 -12.34
CA ASP A 82 7.93 -26.02 -12.52
C ASP A 82 7.55 -26.12 -14.01
N ILE A 83 7.30 -27.35 -14.47
CA ILE A 83 6.84 -27.65 -15.83
C ILE A 83 5.36 -28.00 -15.90
N SER A 84 4.71 -28.23 -14.75
CA SER A 84 3.35 -28.76 -14.67
C SER A 84 2.32 -27.83 -15.30
N PHE A 85 2.52 -26.51 -15.14
CA PHE A 85 1.63 -25.47 -15.67
C PHE A 85 1.47 -25.54 -17.20
N LEU A 86 2.52 -25.90 -17.94
CA LEU A 86 2.51 -26.01 -19.41
C LEU A 86 1.70 -27.20 -19.91
N LEU A 87 1.56 -28.23 -19.06
CA LEU A 87 0.80 -29.43 -19.38
C LEU A 87 -0.69 -29.27 -19.06
N ASN A 88 -1.08 -28.13 -18.48
CA ASN A 88 -2.47 -27.82 -18.20
C ASN A 88 -3.19 -27.35 -19.48
N THR A 89 -4.06 -28.20 -20.02
CA THR A 89 -4.83 -27.92 -21.24
C THR A 89 -5.89 -26.83 -21.08
N SER A 90 -6.25 -26.46 -19.85
CA SER A 90 -7.11 -25.30 -19.62
C SER A 90 -6.40 -23.99 -19.95
N ASN A 91 -5.05 -23.97 -19.84
CA ASN A 91 -4.21 -22.80 -19.96
C ASN A 91 -3.38 -22.77 -21.26
N PHE A 92 -3.00 -23.94 -21.77
CA PHE A 92 -2.17 -24.07 -22.96
C PHE A 92 -2.79 -25.02 -23.98
N GLU A 93 -2.73 -24.65 -25.26
CA GLU A 93 -2.91 -25.58 -26.35
C GLU A 93 -1.57 -26.11 -26.83
N THR A 94 -1.43 -27.43 -26.86
CA THR A 94 -0.25 -28.08 -27.42
C THR A 94 -0.45 -28.31 -28.91
N ARG A 95 0.43 -27.77 -29.75
CA ARG A 95 0.40 -28.01 -31.21
C ARG A 95 1.77 -28.47 -31.71
N LYS A 96 1.78 -29.15 -32.85
CA LYS A 96 3.02 -29.42 -33.60
C LYS A 96 3.19 -28.38 -34.69
N THR A 97 4.42 -27.93 -34.94
CA THR A 97 4.71 -27.01 -36.05
C THR A 97 4.51 -27.71 -37.40
N ASN A 98 4.09 -26.96 -38.43
CA ASN A 98 3.75 -27.48 -39.77
C ASN A 98 4.98 -27.79 -40.66
N ASN A 99 6.16 -28.00 -40.07
CA ASN A 99 7.41 -28.18 -40.82
C ASN A 99 7.86 -29.66 -40.82
N TYR A 100 8.74 -30.03 -41.75
CA TYR A 100 9.34 -31.38 -41.83
C TYR A 100 10.04 -31.84 -40.53
N LEU A 101 10.41 -30.90 -39.67
CA LEU A 101 10.91 -31.12 -38.31
C LEU A 101 9.88 -30.61 -37.29
N ALA A 102 8.68 -31.19 -37.32
CA ALA A 102 7.57 -30.78 -36.47
C ALA A 102 7.97 -30.84 -34.98
N GLN A 103 7.98 -29.66 -34.34
CA GLN A 103 8.28 -29.51 -32.91
C GLN A 103 6.98 -29.23 -32.17
N THR A 104 6.89 -29.75 -30.94
CA THR A 104 5.79 -29.39 -30.04
C THR A 104 5.99 -27.96 -29.55
N VAL A 105 4.92 -27.18 -29.58
CA VAL A 105 4.85 -25.81 -29.06
C VAL A 105 3.66 -25.70 -28.11
N PHE A 106 3.79 -24.82 -27.12
CA PHE A 106 2.74 -24.49 -26.17
C PHE A 106 2.20 -23.11 -26.50
N LEU A 107 0.92 -23.05 -26.85
CA LEU A 107 0.22 -21.80 -27.13
C LEU A 107 -0.58 -21.41 -25.89
N PRO A 108 -0.20 -20.36 -25.15
CA PRO A 108 -0.96 -19.91 -24.00
C PRO A 108 -2.27 -19.25 -24.39
N LYS A 109 -3.28 -19.42 -23.53
CA LYS A 109 -4.46 -18.54 -23.52
C LYS A 109 -4.10 -17.27 -22.74
N LYS A 110 -4.49 -16.10 -23.26
CA LYS A 110 -4.21 -14.83 -22.60
C LYS A 110 -4.84 -14.78 -21.22
N ARG A 111 -4.14 -14.12 -20.30
CA ARG A 111 -4.61 -13.86 -18.94
C ARG A 111 -4.42 -12.42 -18.57
N TYR A 112 -5.34 -11.92 -17.76
CA TYR A 112 -5.35 -10.54 -17.29
C TYR A 112 -5.53 -10.50 -15.78
N ILE A 113 -4.94 -9.49 -15.16
CA ILE A 113 -5.22 -9.11 -13.78
C ILE A 113 -5.97 -7.79 -13.82
N ASN A 114 -7.19 -7.76 -13.30
CA ASN A 114 -7.92 -6.52 -13.05
C ASN A 114 -7.63 -6.08 -11.61
N LEU A 115 -7.32 -4.81 -11.44
CA LEU A 115 -6.98 -4.22 -10.16
C LEU A 115 -8.16 -3.38 -9.67
N GLU A 116 -8.61 -3.66 -8.46
CA GLU A 116 -9.70 -2.93 -7.81
C GLU A 116 -9.14 -2.07 -6.68
N THR A 117 -9.51 -0.79 -6.68
CA THR A 117 -9.15 0.21 -5.68
C THR A 117 -10.38 0.68 -4.90
N GLY A 118 -10.15 1.35 -3.76
CA GLY A 118 -11.22 1.87 -2.92
C GLY A 118 -11.90 3.13 -3.48
N SER A 119 -11.23 3.84 -4.39
CA SER A 119 -11.72 5.08 -4.99
C SER A 119 -11.04 5.40 -6.33
N ASP A 120 -11.66 6.31 -7.09
CA ASP A 120 -11.15 6.80 -8.39
C ASP A 120 -9.94 7.76 -8.26
N TYR A 121 -9.65 8.24 -7.04
CA TYR A 121 -8.52 9.15 -6.79
C TYR A 121 -7.18 8.41 -6.63
N GLU A 122 -7.23 7.09 -6.49
CA GLU A 122 -6.08 6.24 -6.22
C GLU A 122 -5.26 6.00 -7.50
N LYS A 123 -3.95 6.16 -7.39
CA LYS A 123 -3.01 5.79 -8.45
C LYS A 123 -2.37 4.46 -8.14
N ILE A 124 -2.37 3.57 -9.13
CA ILE A 124 -1.81 2.24 -9.01
C ILE A 124 -0.51 2.17 -9.81
N SER A 125 0.56 1.71 -9.16
CA SER A 125 1.78 1.27 -9.82
C SER A 125 2.02 -0.20 -9.50
N VAL A 126 2.43 -0.99 -10.50
CA VAL A 126 2.72 -2.42 -10.32
C VAL A 126 4.18 -2.67 -10.61
N PHE A 127 4.82 -3.43 -9.73
CA PHE A 127 6.22 -3.76 -9.82
C PHE A 127 6.42 -5.27 -9.79
N GLN A 128 7.45 -5.73 -10.48
CA GLN A 128 8.02 -7.06 -10.27
C GLN A 128 9.53 -6.94 -10.08
N ASP A 129 10.01 -7.27 -8.88
CA ASP A 129 11.43 -7.15 -8.49
C ASP A 129 12.00 -5.76 -8.88
N SER A 130 11.34 -4.70 -8.42
CA SER A 130 11.71 -3.28 -8.64
C SER A 130 11.55 -2.72 -10.06
N LYS A 131 11.09 -3.51 -11.04
CA LYS A 131 10.72 -2.99 -12.36
C LYS A 131 9.24 -2.63 -12.39
N GLU A 132 8.92 -1.37 -12.70
CA GLU A 132 7.55 -0.91 -12.92
C GLU A 132 6.99 -1.48 -14.23
N LEU A 133 5.73 -1.90 -14.19
CA LEU A 133 4.99 -2.53 -15.28
C LEU A 133 3.90 -1.58 -15.77
N GLN A 134 3.68 -1.60 -17.08
CA GLN A 134 2.66 -0.76 -17.69
C GLN A 134 1.26 -1.33 -17.47
N LEU A 135 0.35 -0.47 -17.02
CA LEU A 135 -1.06 -0.77 -16.89
C LEU A 135 -1.85 -0.16 -18.05
N ASN A 136 -2.90 -0.86 -18.46
CA ASN A 136 -3.93 -0.26 -19.29
C ASN A 136 -5.14 0.04 -18.41
N SER A 137 -5.28 1.30 -17.97
CA SER A 137 -6.21 1.69 -16.91
C SER A 137 -5.95 0.85 -15.65
N THR A 138 -6.86 -0.04 -15.26
CA THR A 138 -6.72 -0.92 -14.09
C THR A 138 -6.37 -2.36 -14.44
N THR A 139 -6.08 -2.66 -15.71
CA THR A 139 -5.78 -4.03 -16.15
C THR A 139 -4.30 -4.21 -16.49
N LEU A 140 -3.70 -5.27 -15.93
CA LEU A 140 -2.36 -5.75 -16.29
C LEU A 140 -2.47 -6.95 -17.24
N GLY A 141 -1.84 -6.86 -18.41
CA GLY A 141 -1.77 -7.93 -19.39
C GLY A 141 -1.81 -7.45 -20.84
N PRO A 142 -1.81 -8.37 -21.83
CA PRO A 142 -1.96 -9.83 -21.67
C PRO A 142 -0.72 -10.51 -21.10
N LEU A 143 -0.93 -11.42 -20.15
CA LEU A 143 0.10 -12.28 -19.54
C LEU A 143 -0.03 -13.73 -20.01
N ILE A 144 1.04 -14.50 -19.79
CA ILE A 144 1.08 -15.94 -20.01
C ILE A 144 0.55 -16.63 -18.73
N PRO A 145 -0.28 -17.69 -18.79
CA PRO A 145 -0.74 -18.38 -17.59
C PRO A 145 0.43 -18.88 -16.74
N TYR A 146 0.55 -18.34 -15.53
CA TYR A 146 1.61 -18.69 -14.58
C TYR A 146 1.27 -18.17 -13.17
N GLU A 147 2.08 -18.55 -12.17
CA GLU A 147 2.06 -17.92 -10.85
C GLU A 147 3.06 -16.76 -10.81
N TYR A 148 2.55 -15.56 -10.57
CA TYR A 148 3.34 -14.34 -10.50
C TYR A 148 3.41 -13.81 -9.08
N THR A 149 4.53 -13.22 -8.69
CA THR A 149 4.61 -12.35 -7.51
C THR A 149 4.74 -10.91 -7.98
N PHE A 150 3.84 -10.04 -7.53
CA PHE A 150 3.83 -8.62 -7.83
C PHE A 150 3.87 -7.81 -6.52
N GLU A 151 4.45 -6.62 -6.62
CA GLU A 151 4.38 -5.57 -5.62
C GLU A 151 3.50 -4.46 -6.18
N PHE A 152 2.38 -4.21 -5.53
CA PHE A 152 1.42 -3.17 -5.88
C PHE A 152 1.63 -1.98 -4.96
N GLU A 153 1.71 -0.80 -5.55
CA GLU A 153 1.71 0.47 -4.84
C GLU A 153 0.42 1.20 -5.17
N VAL A 154 -0.31 1.60 -4.13
CA VAL A 154 -1.51 2.43 -4.27
C VAL A 154 -1.26 3.74 -3.53
N ASP A 155 -1.32 4.84 -4.27
CA ASP A 155 -1.11 6.19 -3.76
C ASP A 155 -2.42 6.96 -3.73
N HIS A 156 -2.84 7.37 -2.52
CA HIS A 156 -3.99 8.23 -2.28
C HIS A 156 -3.51 9.66 -1.92
N PRO A 157 -4.02 10.71 -2.59
CA PRO A 157 -3.50 12.07 -2.43
C PRO A 157 -3.53 12.60 -1.00
N THR A 158 -4.51 12.19 -0.19
CA THR A 158 -4.69 12.68 1.20
C THR A 158 -4.29 11.66 2.27
N LEU A 159 -4.37 10.36 1.96
CA LEU A 159 -4.22 9.26 2.92
C LEU A 159 -2.84 8.61 2.84
N GLY A 160 -2.08 8.92 1.80
CA GLY A 160 -0.72 8.44 1.62
C GLY A 160 -0.68 7.17 0.78
N LYS A 161 0.35 6.36 1.03
CA LYS A 161 0.75 5.26 0.15
C LYS A 161 0.65 3.92 0.86
N ILE A 162 0.06 2.95 0.18
CA ILE A 162 0.00 1.54 0.60
C ILE A 162 0.83 0.69 -0.35
N LEU A 163 1.60 -0.22 0.23
CA LEU A 163 2.37 -1.23 -0.49
C LEU A 163 1.82 -2.61 -0.17
N LYS A 164 1.43 -3.35 -1.21
CA LYS A 164 0.89 -4.71 -1.11
C LYS A 164 1.69 -5.66 -1.98
N LYS A 165 2.27 -6.69 -1.38
CA LYS A 165 2.93 -7.77 -2.13
C LYS A 165 2.01 -8.98 -2.20
N GLU A 166 1.71 -9.44 -3.41
CA GLU A 166 0.76 -10.52 -3.61
C GLU A 166 1.25 -11.54 -4.63
N LYS A 167 0.92 -12.80 -4.38
CA LYS A 167 1.09 -13.89 -5.34
C LYS A 167 -0.22 -14.11 -6.08
N VAL A 168 -0.19 -14.03 -7.40
CA VAL A 168 -1.36 -14.15 -8.27
C VAL A 168 -1.17 -15.34 -9.22
N SER A 169 -2.03 -16.35 -9.09
CA SER A 169 -2.07 -17.51 -9.98
C SER A 169 -3.08 -17.29 -11.11
N LEU A 170 -2.56 -17.25 -12.36
CA LEU A 170 -3.32 -16.96 -13.58
C LEU A 170 -3.73 -18.21 -14.34
N GLU A 171 -4.47 -19.11 -13.68
CA GLU A 171 -5.20 -20.17 -14.38
C GLU A 171 -6.42 -19.62 -15.14
N THR A 172 -7.02 -18.56 -14.60
CA THR A 172 -8.05 -17.73 -15.23
C THR A 172 -7.64 -16.27 -15.09
N ASP A 173 -8.39 -15.37 -15.70
CA ASP A 173 -8.31 -13.96 -15.34
C ASP A 173 -8.59 -13.81 -13.83
N ARG A 174 -7.97 -12.81 -13.22
CA ARG A 174 -8.02 -12.58 -11.78
C ARG A 174 -8.33 -11.14 -11.47
N ASP A 175 -9.24 -10.94 -10.52
CA ASP A 175 -9.47 -9.64 -9.91
C ASP A 175 -8.69 -9.59 -8.59
N VAL A 176 -7.95 -8.51 -8.38
CA VAL A 176 -7.13 -8.29 -7.19
C VAL A 176 -7.56 -6.97 -6.55
N VAL A 177 -8.17 -7.08 -5.37
CA VAL A 177 -8.54 -5.92 -4.56
C VAL A 177 -7.30 -5.43 -3.82
N LEU A 178 -6.79 -4.26 -4.21
CA LEU A 178 -5.56 -3.69 -3.66
C LEU A 178 -5.81 -2.94 -2.35
N THR A 179 -6.90 -2.18 -2.30
CA THR A 179 -7.23 -1.29 -1.20
C THR A 179 -8.74 -1.21 -1.02
N ASP A 180 -9.15 -0.97 0.21
CA ASP A 180 -10.44 -0.38 0.54
C ASP A 180 -10.22 0.87 1.41
N ARG A 181 -11.30 1.56 1.75
CA ARG A 181 -11.26 2.73 2.62
C ARG A 181 -10.62 2.45 3.98
N MET A 182 -10.80 1.24 4.53
CA MET A 182 -10.26 0.86 5.85
C MET A 182 -8.76 0.57 5.80
N THR A 183 -8.24 0.17 4.63
CA THR A 183 -6.84 -0.17 4.42
C THR A 183 -5.95 1.01 4.77
N PHE A 184 -6.26 2.20 4.26
CA PHE A 184 -5.52 3.42 4.60
C PHE A 184 -5.67 3.84 6.07
N LEU A 185 -6.88 3.72 6.63
CA LEU A 185 -7.10 4.09 8.04
C LEU A 185 -6.37 3.15 9.01
N SER A 186 -6.12 1.90 8.60
CA SER A 186 -5.35 0.93 9.38
C SER A 186 -3.83 1.11 9.27
N ASP A 187 -3.34 1.96 8.36
CA ASP A 187 -1.92 2.19 8.16
C ASP A 187 -1.30 2.93 9.35
N GLN A 188 -0.30 2.31 9.99
CA GLN A 188 0.35 2.88 11.17
C GLN A 188 1.09 4.19 10.90
N SER A 189 1.65 4.37 9.70
CA SER A 189 2.33 5.61 9.32
C SER A 189 1.33 6.75 9.15
N PHE A 190 0.18 6.46 8.54
CA PHE A 190 -0.92 7.42 8.45
C PHE A 190 -1.44 7.79 9.85
N GLN A 191 -1.74 6.80 10.69
CA GLN A 191 -2.19 7.04 12.06
C GLN A 191 -1.17 7.86 12.89
N LYS A 192 0.12 7.57 12.78
CA LYS A 192 1.18 8.36 13.42
C LYS A 192 1.19 9.80 12.94
N LYS A 193 1.00 10.04 11.63
CA LYS A 193 0.89 11.40 11.07
C LYS A 193 -0.24 12.18 11.73
N LEU A 194 -1.42 11.57 11.92
CA LEU A 194 -2.56 12.23 12.57
C LEU A 194 -2.26 12.60 14.04
N VAL A 195 -1.62 11.69 14.78
CA VAL A 195 -1.20 11.95 16.18
C VAL A 195 -0.18 13.09 16.26
N THR A 196 0.78 13.14 15.33
CA THR A 196 1.75 14.23 15.24
C THR A 196 1.07 15.58 15.00
N VAL A 197 0.06 15.65 14.12
CA VAL A 197 -0.69 16.90 13.84
C VAL A 197 -1.30 17.47 15.12
N VAL A 198 -1.96 16.64 15.95
CA VAL A 198 -2.54 17.10 17.22
C VAL A 198 -1.45 17.48 18.24
N SER A 199 -0.32 16.78 18.23
CA SER A 199 0.80 17.09 19.13
C SER A 199 1.44 18.43 18.78
N ASP A 200 1.65 18.69 17.48
CA ASP A 200 2.20 19.94 16.96
C ASP A 200 1.24 21.12 17.22
N PHE A 201 -0.07 20.87 17.14
CA PHE A 201 -1.09 21.84 17.55
C PHE A 201 -0.86 22.31 18.99
N TYR A 202 -0.69 21.40 19.96
CA TYR A 202 -0.48 21.78 21.36
C TYR A 202 0.89 22.42 21.64
N LEU A 203 1.96 21.96 20.99
CA LEU A 203 3.26 22.62 21.05
C LEU A 203 3.15 24.09 20.58
N SER A 204 2.46 24.30 19.47
CA SER A 204 2.24 25.63 18.90
C SER A 204 1.30 26.48 19.74
N TYR A 205 0.27 25.86 20.34
CA TYR A 205 -0.65 26.51 21.28
C TYR A 205 0.13 27.12 22.47
N ASN A 206 1.08 26.38 23.03
CA ASN A 206 1.96 26.88 24.08
C ASN A 206 2.88 28.01 23.61
N VAL A 207 3.31 28.01 22.35
CA VAL A 207 4.04 29.15 21.75
C VAL A 207 3.15 30.39 21.69
N CYS A 208 1.88 30.25 21.26
CA CYS A 208 0.91 31.35 21.22
C CYS A 208 0.66 31.95 22.61
N ILE A 209 0.54 31.13 23.65
CA ILE A 209 0.42 31.61 25.04
C ILE A 209 1.63 32.47 25.42
N ARG A 210 2.85 31.95 25.23
CA ARG A 210 4.09 32.69 25.54
C ARG A 210 4.22 34.00 24.75
N LYS A 211 3.59 34.09 23.57
CA LYS A 211 3.58 35.26 22.68
C LYS A 211 2.41 36.22 22.93
N GLY A 212 1.75 36.16 24.07
CA GLY A 212 0.72 37.14 24.41
C GLY A 212 -0.70 36.71 24.09
N LEU A 213 -0.96 35.39 24.02
CA LEU A 213 -2.24 34.81 23.60
C LEU A 213 -2.62 35.13 22.14
N ASP A 214 -1.62 35.28 21.27
CA ASP A 214 -1.83 35.47 19.82
C ASP A 214 -1.89 34.13 19.09
N PHE A 215 -3.10 33.69 18.74
CA PHE A 215 -3.36 32.42 18.06
C PHE A 215 -3.34 32.54 16.54
N ASN A 216 -3.01 33.69 15.97
CA ASN A 216 -2.79 33.80 14.50
C ASN A 216 -1.61 32.96 14.03
N SER A 217 -0.62 32.75 14.89
CA SER A 217 0.57 31.93 14.61
C SER A 217 0.42 30.44 14.96
N LEU A 218 -0.79 30.00 15.38
CA LEU A 218 -1.07 28.61 15.72
C LEU A 218 -0.93 27.72 14.48
N SER A 219 0.03 26.80 14.51
CA SER A 219 0.26 25.83 13.45
C SER A 219 -0.62 24.60 13.63
N SER A 220 -0.75 23.79 12.57
CA SER A 220 -1.54 22.56 12.57
C SER A 220 -3.02 22.78 12.94
N ALA A 221 -3.55 23.98 12.68
CA ALA A 221 -4.92 24.38 12.95
C ALA A 221 -5.59 24.97 11.70
N SER A 222 -6.84 24.62 11.48
CA SER A 222 -7.67 25.24 10.44
C SER A 222 -7.80 26.75 10.68
N GLU A 223 -8.06 27.50 9.62
CA GLU A 223 -8.27 28.95 9.71
C GLU A 223 -9.46 29.29 10.64
N ASN A 224 -10.57 28.58 10.50
CA ASN A 224 -11.75 28.77 11.34
C ASN A 224 -11.43 28.56 12.83
N LEU A 225 -10.74 27.46 13.19
CA LEU A 225 -10.37 27.19 14.58
C LEU A 225 -9.43 28.29 15.14
N ARG A 226 -8.51 28.80 14.31
CA ARG A 226 -7.65 29.93 14.69
C ARG A 226 -8.46 31.19 14.96
N SER A 227 -9.41 31.51 14.10
CA SER A 227 -10.30 32.67 14.28
C SER A 227 -11.13 32.54 15.55
N GLU A 228 -11.74 31.38 15.79
CA GLU A 228 -12.53 31.10 17.00
C GLU A 228 -11.69 31.24 18.28
N LEU A 229 -10.47 30.69 18.30
CA LEU A 229 -9.57 30.81 19.46
C LEU A 229 -9.16 32.26 19.72
N ASN A 230 -8.86 33.04 18.68
CA ASN A 230 -8.54 34.46 18.83
C ASN A 230 -9.75 35.27 19.35
N GLU A 231 -10.95 35.01 18.83
CA GLU A 231 -12.18 35.67 19.28
C GLU A 231 -12.46 35.35 20.76
N MET A 232 -12.42 34.06 21.13
CA MET A 232 -12.57 33.61 22.52
C MET A 232 -11.55 34.28 23.43
N MET A 233 -10.27 34.32 23.04
CA MET A 233 -9.21 34.91 23.84
C MET A 233 -9.35 36.41 23.98
N SER A 234 -9.69 37.12 22.90
CA SER A 234 -9.97 38.56 22.94
C SER A 234 -11.12 38.90 23.89
N THR A 235 -12.11 38.01 23.98
CA THR A 235 -13.26 38.15 24.87
C THR A 235 -12.86 37.94 26.33
N ILE A 236 -12.05 36.92 26.65
CA ILE A 236 -11.73 36.60 28.05
C ILE A 236 -10.53 37.39 28.60
N GLN A 237 -9.59 37.82 27.75
CA GLN A 237 -8.33 38.47 28.16
C GLN A 237 -8.53 39.68 29.09
N PRO A 238 -9.55 40.56 28.91
CA PRO A 238 -9.81 41.66 29.83
C PRO A 238 -10.16 41.24 31.26
N TYR A 239 -10.60 40.00 31.48
CA TYR A 239 -11.10 39.50 32.76
C TYR A 239 -10.08 38.66 33.54
N ILE A 240 -8.96 38.29 32.91
CA ILE A 240 -7.99 37.35 33.45
C ILE A 240 -6.66 38.01 33.82
N VAL A 241 -5.95 37.44 34.79
CA VAL A 241 -4.61 37.84 35.25
C VAL A 241 -3.55 36.93 34.64
N SER A 242 -3.86 35.64 34.55
CA SER A 242 -2.98 34.64 33.97
C SER A 242 -3.78 33.54 33.25
N TYR A 243 -3.12 32.95 32.26
CA TYR A 243 -3.61 31.81 31.50
C TYR A 243 -2.46 30.83 31.35
N SER A 244 -2.64 29.60 31.81
CA SER A 244 -1.62 28.55 31.73
C SER A 244 -2.18 27.32 31.06
N GLN A 245 -1.34 26.67 30.26
CA GLN A 245 -1.62 25.34 29.70
C GLN A 245 -0.42 24.44 29.88
N SER A 246 -0.65 23.17 30.22
CA SER A 246 0.36 22.12 30.10
C SER A 246 -0.16 20.91 29.32
N PHE A 247 0.72 20.22 28.59
CA PHE A 247 0.48 18.89 28.04
C PHE A 247 1.80 18.13 27.88
N GLN A 248 1.74 16.81 27.72
CA GLN A 248 2.88 15.94 27.50
C GLN A 248 2.56 14.76 26.57
N THR A 249 1.36 14.21 26.68
CA THR A 249 1.00 12.94 26.05
C THR A 249 -0.32 13.07 25.33
N VAL A 250 -0.35 12.57 24.10
CA VAL A 250 -1.58 12.26 23.38
C VAL A 250 -1.61 10.79 23.00
N VAL A 251 -2.79 10.18 23.05
CA VAL A 251 -3.03 8.79 22.67
C VAL A 251 -4.29 8.75 21.83
N MET A 252 -4.20 8.23 20.60
CA MET A 252 -5.35 8.04 19.71
C MET A 252 -5.89 6.62 19.84
N ASP A 253 -7.20 6.45 19.91
CA ASP A 253 -7.85 5.15 19.67
C ASP A 253 -7.90 4.88 18.17
N SER A 254 -7.03 4.01 17.67
CA SER A 254 -6.97 3.67 16.25
C SER A 254 -8.26 3.05 15.72
N LYS A 255 -9.08 2.43 16.59
CA LYS A 255 -10.36 1.81 16.18
C LYS A 255 -11.49 2.81 16.02
N SER A 256 -11.40 3.94 16.70
CA SER A 256 -12.36 5.05 16.57
C SER A 256 -12.20 5.81 15.26
N LEU A 257 -11.03 5.67 14.59
CA LEU A 257 -10.68 6.41 13.39
C LEU A 257 -11.67 6.15 12.26
N LYS A 258 -12.33 7.22 11.86
CA LYS A 258 -13.26 7.28 10.74
C LYS A 258 -12.86 8.44 9.86
N ILE A 259 -13.30 8.38 8.61
CA ILE A 259 -13.18 9.49 7.68
C ILE A 259 -14.59 9.86 7.21
N ASP A 260 -14.81 11.06 6.70
CA ASP A 260 -16.06 11.44 6.06
C ASP A 260 -16.18 10.87 4.64
N GLU A 261 -17.34 11.03 4.01
CA GLU A 261 -17.59 10.51 2.66
C GLU A 261 -16.70 11.17 1.60
N ASN A 262 -16.37 12.46 1.78
CA ASN A 262 -15.53 13.21 0.85
C ASN A 262 -14.03 12.96 1.06
N GLN A 263 -13.66 12.15 2.03
CA GLN A 263 -12.28 11.81 2.38
C GLN A 263 -11.38 13.01 2.72
N GLN A 264 -11.99 14.07 3.25
CA GLN A 264 -11.34 15.31 3.62
C GLN A 264 -11.33 15.56 5.12
N THR A 265 -12.14 14.85 5.90
CA THR A 265 -12.15 15.00 7.35
C THR A 265 -12.06 13.64 8.02
N VAL A 266 -11.11 13.49 8.94
CA VAL A 266 -11.01 12.33 9.82
C VAL A 266 -11.49 12.68 11.21
N TYR A 267 -12.12 11.70 11.85
CA TYR A 267 -12.62 11.78 13.22
C TYR A 267 -12.06 10.62 14.03
N PHE A 268 -11.61 10.89 15.24
CA PHE A 268 -11.14 9.86 16.15
C PHE A 268 -11.21 10.33 17.60
N ASP A 269 -11.35 9.37 18.49
CA ASP A 269 -11.25 9.56 19.92
C ASP A 269 -9.78 9.65 20.32
N MET A 270 -9.45 10.65 21.15
CA MET A 270 -8.10 10.90 21.61
C MET A 270 -8.09 11.26 23.09
N TYR A 271 -7.09 10.75 23.78
CA TYR A 271 -6.72 11.16 25.11
C TYR A 271 -5.57 12.16 25.03
N ILE A 272 -5.70 13.22 25.80
CA ILE A 272 -4.84 14.38 25.81
C ILE A 272 -4.63 14.73 27.27
N ASP A 273 -3.40 14.62 27.79
CA ASP A 273 -3.13 14.91 29.21
C ASP A 273 -2.99 16.42 29.51
N ARG A 274 -3.86 17.21 28.90
CA ARG A 274 -3.86 18.67 29.01
C ARG A 274 -4.34 19.12 30.39
N LYS A 275 -3.84 20.27 30.82
CA LYS A 275 -4.37 21.03 31.96
C LYS A 275 -4.38 22.50 31.60
N ILE A 276 -5.50 23.17 31.81
CA ILE A 276 -5.64 24.62 31.67
C ILE A 276 -5.96 25.22 33.03
N SER A 277 -5.30 26.34 33.34
CA SER A 277 -5.54 27.14 34.55
C SER A 277 -5.70 28.60 34.16
N ILE A 278 -6.82 29.20 34.56
CA ILE A 278 -7.13 30.61 34.31
C ILE A 278 -7.34 31.31 35.65
N GLU A 279 -6.61 32.38 35.91
CA GLU A 279 -6.83 33.21 37.10
C GLU A 279 -7.60 34.46 36.72
N LEU A 280 -8.73 34.72 37.38
CA LEU A 280 -9.56 35.90 37.14
C LEU A 280 -9.01 37.12 37.89
N LYS A 281 -9.28 38.33 37.36
CA LYS A 281 -9.05 39.59 38.08
C LYS A 281 -9.98 39.67 39.28
N LYS A 282 -9.49 40.24 40.40
CA LYS A 282 -10.24 40.37 41.67
C LYS A 282 -11.58 41.09 41.53
N GLU A 283 -11.72 42.02 40.58
CA GLU A 283 -12.97 42.75 40.32
C GLU A 283 -14.10 41.84 39.79
N TRP A 284 -13.74 40.66 39.28
CA TRP A 284 -14.65 39.69 38.67
C TRP A 284 -14.76 38.40 39.49
N SER A 285 -14.19 38.38 40.70
CA SER A 285 -14.20 37.23 41.59
C SER A 285 -13.94 37.62 43.04
N ASP A 286 -14.87 37.27 43.93
CA ASP A 286 -14.80 37.56 45.38
C ASP A 286 -13.68 36.80 46.12
N SER A 287 -13.01 35.86 45.44
CA SER A 287 -11.82 35.11 45.89
C SER A 287 -10.76 35.01 44.79
N ASN A 288 -9.53 34.57 45.09
CA ASN A 288 -8.55 34.15 44.08
C ASN A 288 -9.04 32.86 43.38
N THR A 289 -10.12 32.96 42.61
CA THR A 289 -10.75 31.83 41.95
C THR A 289 -9.95 31.52 40.69
N SER A 290 -9.33 30.34 40.68
CA SER A 290 -8.72 29.78 39.48
C SER A 290 -9.71 28.82 38.84
N ILE A 291 -9.99 29.02 37.55
CA ILE A 291 -10.75 28.07 36.74
C ILE A 291 -9.74 27.02 36.26
N GLN A 292 -10.00 25.76 36.58
CA GLN A 292 -9.20 24.62 36.16
C GLN A 292 -10.01 23.78 35.18
N ASP A 293 -9.39 23.39 34.07
CA ASP A 293 -9.93 22.40 33.14
C ASP A 293 -8.88 21.29 32.94
N ASP A 294 -9.24 20.09 33.38
CA ASP A 294 -8.44 18.86 33.27
C ASP A 294 -9.12 17.80 32.41
N SER A 295 -10.01 18.22 31.50
CA SER A 295 -10.68 17.34 30.53
C SER A 295 -9.65 16.65 29.65
N LYS A 296 -9.68 15.30 29.66
CA LYS A 296 -8.62 14.49 29.04
C LYS A 296 -9.01 13.79 27.75
N ASN A 297 -10.31 13.63 27.49
CA ASN A 297 -10.77 12.91 26.31
C ASN A 297 -11.42 13.90 25.35
N ALA A 298 -11.12 13.78 24.07
CA ALA A 298 -11.73 14.57 23.02
C ALA A 298 -12.07 13.71 21.82
N ILE A 299 -13.18 14.06 21.16
CA ILE A 299 -13.38 13.70 19.76
C ILE A 299 -12.63 14.73 18.92
N VAL A 300 -11.61 14.29 18.22
CA VAL A 300 -10.78 15.12 17.35
C VAL A 300 -11.31 15.05 15.94
N ALA A 301 -11.45 16.21 15.30
CA ALA A 301 -11.63 16.31 13.86
C ALA A 301 -10.39 16.95 13.23
N LEU A 302 -9.81 16.28 12.24
CA LEU A 302 -8.78 16.85 11.38
C LEU A 302 -9.31 16.99 9.97
N THR A 303 -9.08 18.13 9.34
CA THR A 303 -9.46 18.39 7.94
C THR A 303 -8.20 18.53 7.08
N TYR A 304 -8.24 17.95 5.88
CA TYR A 304 -7.15 18.05 4.92
C TYR A 304 -7.23 19.36 4.14
N ASP A 305 -6.17 20.17 4.23
CA ASP A 305 -5.99 21.35 3.42
C ASP A 305 -5.42 20.96 2.05
N ASN A 306 -6.27 21.03 1.02
CA ASN A 306 -5.89 20.72 -0.35
C ASN A 306 -4.83 21.67 -0.94
N TYR A 307 -4.72 22.91 -0.44
CA TYR A 307 -3.76 23.88 -0.94
C TYR A 307 -2.36 23.60 -0.41
N ASN A 308 -2.23 23.48 0.93
CA ASN A 308 -0.95 23.22 1.59
C ASN A 308 -0.59 21.73 1.69
N LYS A 309 -1.52 20.83 1.33
CA LYS A 309 -1.37 19.36 1.33
C LYS A 309 -1.07 18.76 2.71
N GLU A 310 -1.71 19.32 3.73
CA GLU A 310 -1.50 18.95 5.13
C GLU A 310 -2.81 18.71 5.89
N TRP A 311 -2.73 17.96 6.99
CA TRP A 311 -3.86 17.75 7.89
C TRP A 311 -3.82 18.81 8.98
N LEU A 312 -4.97 19.41 9.27
CA LEU A 312 -5.11 20.49 10.25
C LEU A 312 -6.18 20.14 11.28
N VAL A 313 -5.94 20.46 12.55
CA VAL A 313 -6.96 20.38 13.60
C VAL A 313 -8.08 21.37 13.28
N SER A 314 -9.29 20.84 13.11
CA SER A 314 -10.49 21.64 12.86
C SER A 314 -11.41 21.72 14.06
N LYS A 315 -11.48 20.65 14.87
CA LYS A 315 -12.27 20.64 16.11
C LYS A 315 -11.63 19.73 17.18
N LEU A 316 -11.73 20.13 18.44
CA LEU A 316 -11.46 19.31 19.61
C LEU A 316 -12.69 19.38 20.52
N ASP A 317 -13.43 18.28 20.64
CA ASP A 317 -14.68 18.23 21.40
C ASP A 317 -14.48 17.46 22.72
N PHE A 318 -14.38 18.20 23.82
CA PHE A 318 -14.15 17.65 25.17
C PHE A 318 -15.46 17.29 25.91
N GLU A 319 -16.63 17.54 25.31
CA GLU A 319 -17.94 17.19 25.89
C GLU A 319 -18.28 15.70 25.67
N THR A 320 -17.31 14.81 25.89
CA THR A 320 -17.41 13.38 25.60
C THR A 320 -17.54 12.53 26.88
N TYR A 321 -18.31 11.45 26.81
CA TYR A 321 -18.60 10.52 27.89
C TYR A 321 -17.46 9.49 28.03
N GLU A 322 -16.63 9.64 29.07
CA GLU A 322 -15.53 8.76 29.51
C GLU A 322 -15.14 7.59 28.59
N GLN A 323 -14.09 7.79 27.80
CA GLN A 323 -13.33 6.68 27.21
C GLN A 323 -11.98 6.57 27.93
N LYS A 324 -11.72 5.43 28.59
CA LYS A 324 -10.47 5.19 29.30
C LYS A 324 -9.39 4.72 28.32
N PRO A 325 -8.26 5.42 28.18
CA PRO A 325 -7.22 5.07 27.20
C PRO A 325 -6.58 3.71 27.43
N THR A 326 -6.60 3.25 28.68
CA THR A 326 -6.08 1.95 29.09
C THR A 326 -6.83 0.77 28.47
N ASP A 327 -8.05 1.02 27.99
CA ASP A 327 -8.95 -0.01 27.47
C ASP A 327 -8.90 -0.08 25.93
N TRP A 328 -8.12 0.79 25.28
CA TRP A 328 -7.97 0.82 23.83
C TRP A 328 -7.03 -0.28 23.36
N ALA A 329 -7.60 -1.21 22.58
CA ALA A 329 -6.88 -2.38 22.08
C ALA A 329 -5.78 -2.02 21.05
N GLU A 330 -5.97 -0.94 20.30
CA GLU A 330 -5.03 -0.43 19.30
C GLU A 330 -4.88 1.07 19.48
N ALA A 331 -3.67 1.52 19.80
CA ALA A 331 -3.41 2.93 20.08
C ALA A 331 -2.12 3.40 19.42
N GLN A 332 -2.13 4.64 18.95
CA GLN A 332 -0.93 5.38 18.59
C GLN A 332 -0.69 6.48 19.62
N GLN A 333 0.54 6.61 20.09
CA GLN A 333 0.91 7.55 21.14
C GLN A 333 2.02 8.49 20.68
N PHE A 334 1.91 9.74 21.10
CA PHE A 334 3.01 10.69 21.14
C PHE A 334 3.21 11.16 22.57
N LYS A 335 4.47 11.19 23.01
CA LYS A 335 4.85 11.60 24.37
C LYS A 335 6.13 12.41 24.33
N LEU A 336 6.07 13.63 24.86
CA LEU A 336 7.24 14.46 25.08
C LEU A 336 8.08 13.93 26.25
N GLU A 337 9.41 14.09 26.15
CA GLU A 337 10.34 13.75 27.23
C GLU A 337 10.04 14.52 28.52
N LYS A 338 9.61 15.78 28.37
CA LYS A 338 9.19 16.66 29.45
C LYS A 338 7.83 17.27 29.12
N ARG A 339 7.04 17.53 30.14
CA ARG A 339 5.78 18.27 30.01
C ARG A 339 6.08 19.65 29.42
N ASP A 340 5.36 20.02 28.37
CA ASP A 340 5.44 21.36 27.78
C ASP A 340 4.39 22.25 28.43
N GLU A 341 4.87 23.33 29.03
CA GLU A 341 4.07 24.24 29.87
C GLU A 341 4.26 25.67 29.40
N ALA A 342 3.17 26.39 29.24
CA ALA A 342 3.20 27.81 28.96
C ALA A 342 2.27 28.55 29.90
N THR A 343 2.74 29.70 30.37
CA THR A 343 1.95 30.64 31.17
C THR A 343 2.09 32.01 30.55
N TRP A 344 0.95 32.63 30.29
CA TRP A 344 0.80 34.04 30.02
C TRP A 344 0.25 34.73 31.27
N GLY A 345 0.71 35.93 31.57
CA GLY A 345 0.15 36.74 32.64
C GLY A 345 1.07 37.88 33.05
N ASN A 346 0.50 38.88 33.70
CA ASN A 346 1.25 39.99 34.29
C ASN A 346 1.90 39.52 35.59
N VAL A 347 2.93 38.68 35.49
CA VAL A 347 3.78 38.38 36.65
C VAL A 347 4.65 39.60 36.88
N GLN A 348 4.15 40.55 37.66
CA GLN A 348 5.02 41.40 38.44
C GLN A 348 5.70 40.46 39.44
N LYS A 349 6.88 39.95 39.07
CA LYS A 349 7.77 39.26 40.01
C LYS A 349 8.15 40.32 41.04
N ASP A 350 7.37 40.42 42.11
CA ASP A 350 7.85 41.04 43.34
C ASP A 350 8.96 40.13 43.86
N SER A 351 10.17 40.40 43.38
CA SER A 351 11.40 39.98 44.01
C SER A 351 11.42 40.61 45.40
N VAL A 352 10.94 39.87 46.39
CA VAL A 352 11.22 40.15 47.79
C VAL A 352 12.72 39.92 47.98
N ILE A 353 13.41 41.02 48.29
CA ILE A 353 14.83 41.12 48.64
C ILE A 353 15.10 40.39 49.96
#